data_AF-A0A1R3TAW1-F1
#
_entry.id   AF-A0A1R3TAW1-F1
#
_cell.length_a   1.000
_cell.length_b   1.000
_cell.length_c   1.000
_cell.angle_alpha   90.00
_cell.angle_beta   90.00
_cell.angle_gamma   90.00
#
_symmetry.space_group_name_H-M   'P 1'
#
loop_
_entity.id
_entity.type
_entity.pdbx_description
1 polymer ?
#
loop_
_entity_poly.entity_id
_entity_poly.type
_entity_poly.pdbx_seq_one_letter_code
_entity_poly.pdbx_strand_id
1 'polypeptide(L)'
;MKKLHYIYTVIFMFLFVGCEMDSEDLPTCHNDQLLFDFTTELSTYLDDHFSFMCENIPLTQRCYRDDFIKLELEEKIAYYEPIGNGGYQPSYMSYPDYTDEEISAIEYVFSLHSELDKMDSRLRRDLLSMAVGKHRKKFGQEYTAPVNARKSGIVLILSILQYENASEVLDRICGYCTKYNLIDPFELTHNEEFNQFLIKEVSSYLSK
;
A
#
# COMPACT_ATOMS: atom_id res chain seq x y z
N MET A 1 -13.33 41.52 -70.03
CA MET A 1 -11.99 40.92 -69.82
C MET A 1 -11.92 40.40 -68.39
N LYS A 2 -11.58 39.12 -68.24
CA LYS A 2 -11.42 38.39 -66.97
C LYS A 2 -10.25 38.97 -66.16
N LYS A 3 -10.36 38.97 -64.82
CA LYS A 3 -9.40 38.39 -63.83
C LYS A 3 -9.77 38.88 -62.42
N LEU A 4 -10.29 37.99 -61.56
CA LEU A 4 -9.56 37.10 -60.63
C LEU A 4 -9.45 37.75 -59.23
N HIS A 5 -10.51 37.62 -58.43
CA HIS A 5 -10.45 37.86 -56.98
C HIS A 5 -10.03 36.53 -56.32
N TYR A 6 -8.81 36.47 -55.82
CA TYR A 6 -8.39 35.44 -54.87
C TYR A 6 -8.58 36.00 -53.46
N ILE A 7 -9.57 35.51 -52.75
CA ILE A 7 -9.66 35.66 -51.30
C ILE A 7 -9.34 34.29 -50.73
N TYR A 8 -8.12 34.15 -50.19
CA TYR A 8 -7.73 33.00 -49.40
C TYR A 8 -8.58 32.98 -48.13
N THR A 9 -9.55 32.07 -48.09
CA THR A 9 -10.26 31.75 -46.86
C THR A 9 -9.32 30.88 -46.03
N VAL A 10 -8.68 31.48 -45.03
CA VAL A 10 -7.95 30.75 -44.00
C VAL A 10 -9.01 30.04 -43.15
N ILE A 11 -9.20 28.75 -43.41
CA ILE A 11 -10.01 27.87 -42.58
C ILE A 11 -9.25 27.69 -41.27
N PHE A 12 -9.68 28.43 -40.24
CA PHE A 12 -9.28 28.19 -38.86
C PHE A 12 -9.91 26.86 -38.45
N MET A 13 -9.16 25.75 -38.58
CA MET A 13 -9.51 24.51 -37.90
C MET A 13 -9.44 24.78 -36.40
N PHE A 14 -10.59 25.02 -35.79
CA PHE A 14 -10.76 24.76 -34.37
C PHE A 14 -10.57 23.25 -34.19
N LEU A 15 -9.34 22.87 -33.85
CA LEU A 15 -9.11 21.66 -33.09
C LEU A 15 -9.90 21.85 -31.79
N PHE A 16 -11.08 21.23 -31.74
CA PHE A 16 -11.69 20.86 -30.48
C PHE A 16 -10.66 19.97 -29.79
N VAL A 17 -9.78 20.58 -28.99
CA VAL A 17 -9.22 19.93 -27.83
C VAL A 17 -10.45 19.66 -26.97
N GLY A 18 -11.03 18.47 -27.17
CA GLY A 18 -11.94 17.89 -26.21
C GLY A 18 -11.17 17.86 -24.92
N CYS A 19 -11.47 18.81 -24.03
CA CYS A 19 -11.23 18.65 -22.62
C CYS A 19 -12.17 17.50 -22.25
N GLU A 20 -11.69 16.26 -22.39
CA GLU A 20 -12.28 15.13 -21.67
C GLU A 20 -12.23 15.57 -20.21
N MET A 21 -13.40 15.94 -19.68
CA MET A 21 -13.61 15.89 -18.25
C MET A 21 -13.38 14.43 -17.89
N ASP A 22 -12.18 14.12 -17.39
CA ASP A 22 -11.88 12.82 -16.81
C ASP A 22 -13.03 12.50 -15.86
N SER A 23 -13.85 11.49 -16.20
CA SER A 23 -14.95 11.09 -15.34
C SER A 23 -14.38 10.75 -13.97
N GLU A 24 -14.90 11.37 -12.90
CA GLU A 24 -14.46 11.10 -11.53
C GLU A 24 -14.71 9.64 -11.12
N ASP A 25 -15.58 8.94 -11.85
CA ASP A 25 -15.89 7.53 -11.62
C ASP A 25 -14.65 6.64 -11.86
N LEU A 26 -14.38 5.78 -10.88
CA LEU A 26 -13.35 4.74 -10.99
C LEU A 26 -13.92 3.57 -11.81
N PRO A 27 -13.12 2.98 -12.72
CA PRO A 27 -13.55 1.77 -13.41
C PRO A 27 -13.75 0.65 -12.39
N THR A 28 -14.82 -0.13 -12.56
CA THR A 28 -15.00 -1.37 -11.80
C THR A 28 -14.00 -2.40 -12.28
N CYS A 29 -13.25 -2.95 -11.34
CA CYS A 29 -12.30 -4.00 -11.56
C CYS A 29 -12.98 -5.34 -11.24
N HIS A 30 -13.63 -5.91 -12.25
CA HIS A 30 -14.38 -7.18 -12.12
C HIS A 30 -13.52 -8.41 -11.80
N ASN A 31 -12.20 -8.24 -11.62
CA ASN A 31 -11.27 -9.28 -11.27
C ASN A 31 -10.15 -8.72 -10.38
N ASP A 32 -10.17 -9.10 -9.11
CA ASP A 32 -9.23 -8.73 -8.06
C ASP A 32 -7.81 -9.30 -8.29
N GLN A 33 -7.56 -9.94 -9.43
CA GLN A 33 -6.26 -10.44 -9.88
C GLN A 33 -5.14 -9.40 -9.72
N LEU A 34 -5.37 -8.13 -10.08
CA LEU A 34 -4.34 -7.09 -9.95
C LEU A 34 -3.87 -6.93 -8.50
N LEU A 35 -4.80 -6.84 -7.55
CA LEU A 35 -4.47 -6.68 -6.13
C LEU A 35 -3.94 -7.96 -5.51
N PHE A 36 -4.37 -9.12 -6.02
CA PHE A 36 -3.82 -10.42 -5.65
C PHE A 36 -2.35 -10.54 -6.10
N ASP A 37 -2.05 -10.15 -7.33
CA ASP A 37 -0.70 -10.13 -7.89
C ASP A 37 0.19 -9.18 -7.07
N PHE A 38 -0.30 -7.97 -6.75
CA PHE A 38 0.42 -7.03 -5.88
C PHE A 38 0.76 -7.63 -4.52
N THR A 39 -0.22 -8.26 -3.89
CA THR A 39 -0.04 -8.88 -2.57
C THR A 39 0.99 -10.00 -2.65
N THR A 40 0.95 -10.80 -3.72
CA THR A 40 1.89 -11.91 -3.95
C THR A 40 3.32 -11.41 -4.22
N GLU A 41 3.49 -10.43 -5.10
CA GLU A 41 4.80 -9.88 -5.46
C GLU A 41 5.48 -9.20 -4.26
N LEU A 42 4.76 -8.35 -3.53
CA LEU A 42 5.30 -7.71 -2.32
C LEU A 42 5.59 -8.72 -1.21
N SER A 43 4.73 -9.73 -1.04
CA SER A 43 4.98 -10.80 -0.06
C SER A 43 6.24 -11.60 -0.39
N THR A 44 6.45 -11.91 -1.68
CA THR A 44 7.66 -12.61 -2.14
C THR A 44 8.90 -11.77 -1.87
N TYR A 45 8.85 -10.48 -2.20
CA TYR A 45 9.95 -9.56 -1.90
C TYR A 45 10.27 -9.50 -0.39
N LEU A 46 9.25 -9.41 0.46
CA LEU A 46 9.43 -9.34 1.91
C LEU A 46 10.03 -10.64 2.45
N ASP A 47 9.59 -11.79 1.95
CA ASP A 47 10.14 -13.07 2.36
C ASP A 47 11.61 -13.23 2.00
N ASP A 48 11.98 -12.88 0.75
CA ASP A 48 13.37 -12.88 0.28
C ASP A 48 14.22 -11.89 1.09
N HIS A 49 13.69 -10.69 1.34
CA HIS A 49 14.37 -9.66 2.12
C HIS A 49 14.66 -10.14 3.55
N PHE A 50 13.66 -10.65 4.27
CA PHE A 50 13.86 -11.11 5.64
C PHE A 50 14.76 -12.35 5.72
N SER A 51 14.66 -13.27 4.77
CA SER A 51 15.53 -14.45 4.71
C SER A 51 16.99 -14.03 4.50
N PHE A 52 17.26 -13.10 3.57
CA PHE A 52 18.59 -12.55 3.38
C PHE A 52 19.13 -11.87 4.64
N MET A 53 18.32 -11.03 5.30
CA MET A 53 18.71 -10.32 6.51
C MET A 53 19.07 -11.29 7.65
N CYS A 54 18.26 -12.33 7.86
CA CYS A 54 18.49 -13.29 8.94
C CYS A 54 19.72 -14.20 8.69
N GLU A 55 20.05 -14.50 7.44
CA GLU A 55 21.23 -15.31 7.10
C GLU A 55 22.55 -14.53 7.15
N ASN A 56 22.52 -13.25 6.79
CA ASN A 56 23.74 -12.48 6.50
C ASN A 56 24.11 -11.45 7.58
N ILE A 57 23.22 -11.18 8.52
CA ILE A 57 23.48 -10.20 9.59
C ILE A 57 23.89 -10.92 10.89
N PRO A 58 25.01 -10.53 11.53
CA PRO A 58 25.51 -11.19 12.74
C PRO A 58 24.46 -11.24 13.86
N LEU A 59 24.40 -12.40 14.54
CA LEU A 59 23.51 -12.86 15.63
C LEU A 59 23.09 -11.85 16.73
N THR A 60 23.70 -10.66 16.79
CA THR A 60 23.29 -9.57 17.69
C THR A 60 22.20 -8.66 17.12
N GLN A 61 21.83 -8.80 15.84
CA GLN A 61 20.70 -8.10 15.23
C GLN A 61 19.58 -9.13 14.98
N ARG A 62 18.42 -8.90 15.60
CA ARG A 62 17.34 -9.88 15.75
C ARG A 62 16.69 -10.20 14.40
N CYS A 63 16.41 -11.48 14.16
CA CYS A 63 15.52 -11.90 13.08
C CYS A 63 14.08 -11.63 13.50
N TYR A 64 13.63 -10.37 13.41
CA TYR A 64 12.33 -9.92 13.93
C TYR A 64 11.17 -10.79 13.45
N ARG A 65 11.17 -11.18 12.16
CA ARG A 65 10.15 -12.07 11.58
C ARG A 65 10.07 -13.40 12.33
N ASP A 66 11.18 -14.11 12.44
CA ASP A 66 11.21 -15.47 13.02
C ASP A 66 10.97 -15.46 14.52
N ASP A 67 11.40 -14.42 15.23
CA ASP A 67 11.11 -14.25 16.65
C ASP A 67 9.64 -13.90 16.87
N PHE A 68 9.06 -13.04 16.03
CA PHE A 68 7.67 -12.64 16.11
C PHE A 68 6.70 -13.78 15.74
N ILE A 69 7.04 -14.62 14.77
CA ILE A 69 6.23 -15.80 14.37
C ILE A 69 5.97 -16.73 15.56
N LYS A 70 6.96 -16.88 16.46
CA LYS A 70 6.90 -17.80 17.62
C LYS A 70 6.00 -17.31 18.74
N LEU A 71 5.60 -16.03 18.73
CA LEU A 71 4.73 -15.46 19.76
C LEU A 71 3.30 -15.98 19.61
N GLU A 72 2.60 -16.08 20.74
CA GLU A 72 1.17 -16.35 20.74
C GLU A 72 0.38 -15.13 20.22
N LEU A 73 -0.85 -15.36 19.76
CA LEU A 73 -1.63 -14.31 19.08
C LEU A 73 -1.84 -13.07 19.99
N GLU A 74 -2.15 -13.26 21.27
CA GLU A 74 -2.33 -12.12 22.18
C GLU A 74 -1.03 -11.32 22.38
N GLU A 75 0.12 -12.01 22.44
CA GLU A 75 1.43 -11.39 22.57
C GLU A 75 1.80 -10.60 21.31
N LYS A 76 1.51 -11.15 20.13
CA LYS A 76 1.70 -10.46 18.85
C LYS A 76 0.91 -9.14 18.80
N ILE A 77 -0.36 -9.17 19.20
CA ILE A 77 -1.22 -7.99 19.23
C ILE A 77 -0.68 -6.96 20.23
N ALA A 78 -0.35 -7.40 21.46
CA ALA A 78 0.20 -6.53 22.50
C ALA A 78 1.54 -5.89 22.10
N TYR A 79 2.33 -6.56 21.26
CA TYR A 79 3.58 -6.03 20.74
C TYR A 79 3.36 -5.01 19.61
N TYR A 80 2.43 -5.31 18.69
CA TYR A 80 2.16 -4.45 17.54
C TYR A 80 1.39 -3.17 17.87
N GLU A 81 0.53 -3.18 18.88
CA GLU A 81 -0.25 -2.01 19.27
C GLU A 81 0.66 -0.78 19.58
N PRO A 82 1.67 -0.86 20.46
CA PRO A 82 2.51 0.29 20.81
C PRO A 82 3.60 0.63 19.79
N ILE A 83 4.08 -0.33 18.99
CA ILE A 83 5.24 -0.11 18.09
C ILE A 83 4.94 0.91 16.99
N GLY A 84 5.94 1.69 16.57
CA GLY A 84 5.78 2.73 15.54
C GLY A 84 5.02 3.97 15.98
N ASN A 85 4.60 4.04 17.25
CA ASN A 85 4.02 5.27 17.80
C ASN A 85 5.05 6.39 17.98
N GLY A 86 6.32 6.05 18.17
CA GLY A 86 7.43 6.99 18.25
C GLY A 86 7.87 7.60 16.92
N GLY A 87 7.43 7.04 15.79
CA GLY A 87 7.84 7.48 14.46
C GLY A 87 9.01 6.70 13.86
N TYR A 88 9.43 7.16 12.68
CA TYR A 88 10.52 6.63 11.86
C TYR A 88 11.73 7.54 11.95
N GLN A 89 12.90 6.97 11.72
CA GLN A 89 14.15 7.71 11.77
C GLN A 89 14.34 8.53 10.48
N PRO A 90 14.76 9.81 10.57
CA PRO A 90 15.08 10.60 9.39
C PRO A 90 16.25 10.05 8.57
N SER A 91 16.16 10.17 7.25
CA SER A 91 17.09 9.63 6.26
C SER A 91 18.48 10.26 6.27
N TYR A 92 18.63 11.43 6.89
CA TYR A 92 19.92 12.11 7.06
C TYR A 92 20.69 11.64 8.30
N MET A 93 20.13 10.74 9.10
CA MET A 93 20.83 10.14 10.24
C MET A 93 21.74 8.99 9.81
N SER A 94 22.86 8.81 10.50
CA SER A 94 23.87 7.78 10.18
C SER A 94 23.55 6.39 10.74
N TYR A 95 22.48 6.26 11.54
CA TYR A 95 22.06 4.98 12.10
C TYR A 95 20.97 4.36 11.23
N PRO A 96 20.88 3.03 11.14
CA PRO A 96 19.76 2.38 10.45
C PRO A 96 18.45 2.61 11.22
N ASP A 97 17.33 2.74 10.49
CA ASP A 97 16.01 2.83 11.08
C ASP A 97 15.49 1.43 11.44
N TYR A 98 15.81 0.97 12.64
CA TYR A 98 15.32 -0.32 13.14
C TYR A 98 13.79 -0.38 13.26
N THR A 99 13.11 0.77 13.31
CA THR A 99 11.65 0.82 13.39
C THR A 99 11.00 0.44 12.06
N ASP A 100 11.62 0.80 10.93
CA ASP A 100 11.18 0.38 9.59
C ASP A 100 11.22 -1.14 9.45
N GLU A 101 12.37 -1.75 9.78
CA GLU A 101 12.56 -3.20 9.69
C GLU A 101 11.63 -3.98 10.62
N GLU A 102 11.51 -3.53 11.87
CA GLU A 102 10.72 -4.21 12.90
C GLU A 102 9.22 -4.17 12.57
N ILE A 103 8.67 -2.99 12.23
CA ILE A 103 7.28 -2.88 11.79
C ILE A 103 7.04 -3.71 10.53
N SER A 104 8.00 -3.67 9.59
CA SER A 104 7.83 -4.39 8.35
C SER A 104 7.74 -5.90 8.56
N ALA A 105 8.56 -6.46 9.45
CA ALA A 105 8.52 -7.87 9.77
C ALA A 105 7.20 -8.27 10.44
N ILE A 106 6.73 -7.46 11.39
CA ILE A 106 5.48 -7.73 12.12
C ILE A 106 4.28 -7.69 11.18
N GLU A 107 4.17 -6.65 10.35
CA GLU A 107 3.05 -6.49 9.43
C GLU A 107 3.03 -7.58 8.36
N TYR A 108 4.20 -8.01 7.90
CA TYR A 108 4.31 -9.17 7.00
C TYR A 108 3.85 -10.47 7.67
N VAL A 109 4.24 -10.74 8.92
CA VAL A 109 3.77 -11.94 9.63
C VAL A 109 2.24 -11.91 9.77
N PHE A 110 1.68 -10.76 10.13
CA PHE A 110 0.23 -10.63 10.23
C PHE A 110 -0.51 -10.72 8.90
N SER A 111 0.15 -10.48 7.77
CA SER A 111 -0.48 -10.61 6.46
C SER A 111 -0.57 -12.07 5.99
N LEU A 112 0.14 -13.00 6.64
CA LEU A 112 0.10 -14.41 6.28
C LEU A 112 -1.28 -15.00 6.55
N HIS A 113 -1.79 -15.77 5.58
CA HIS A 113 -3.08 -16.45 5.71
C HIS A 113 -3.17 -17.31 6.98
N SER A 114 -2.07 -18.00 7.34
CA SER A 114 -1.98 -18.81 8.56
C SER A 114 -2.13 -18.02 9.86
N GLU A 115 -1.82 -16.72 9.86
CA GLU A 115 -2.05 -15.85 11.02
C GLU A 115 -3.46 -15.27 10.99
N LEU A 116 -3.96 -14.87 9.82
CA LEU A 116 -5.33 -14.37 9.66
C LEU A 116 -6.39 -15.43 10.02
N ASP A 117 -6.12 -16.70 9.73
CA ASP A 117 -6.96 -17.85 10.10
C ASP A 117 -7.15 -18.04 11.61
N LYS A 118 -6.20 -17.55 12.42
CA LYS A 118 -6.26 -17.66 13.89
C LYS A 118 -7.14 -16.59 14.52
N MET A 119 -7.51 -15.57 13.77
CA MET A 119 -8.27 -14.42 14.25
C MET A 119 -9.76 -14.59 13.95
N ASP A 120 -10.62 -13.95 14.73
CA ASP A 120 -12.00 -13.72 14.31
C ASP A 120 -12.08 -12.43 13.46
N SER A 121 -13.22 -12.21 12.79
CA SER A 121 -13.42 -11.04 11.92
C SER A 121 -13.29 -9.73 12.70
N ARG A 122 -13.69 -9.70 13.98
CA ARG A 122 -13.54 -8.50 14.83
C ARG A 122 -12.08 -8.16 15.05
N LEU A 123 -11.25 -9.15 15.40
CA LEU A 123 -9.83 -8.95 15.63
C LEU A 123 -9.10 -8.57 14.34
N ARG A 124 -9.44 -9.16 13.19
CA ARG A 124 -8.90 -8.73 11.89
C ARG A 124 -9.27 -7.29 11.55
N ARG A 125 -10.48 -6.86 11.89
CA ARG A 125 -10.93 -5.49 11.69
C ARG A 125 -10.21 -4.51 12.62
N ASP A 126 -9.97 -4.87 13.87
CA ASP A 126 -9.17 -4.07 14.81
C ASP A 126 -7.70 -3.97 14.32
N LEU A 127 -7.14 -5.08 13.84
CA LEU A 127 -5.81 -5.12 13.22
C LEU A 127 -5.73 -4.23 11.98
N LEU A 128 -6.74 -4.26 11.10
CA LEU A 128 -6.82 -3.39 9.93
C LEU A 128 -6.86 -1.91 10.32
N SER A 129 -7.60 -1.57 11.39
CA SER A 129 -7.62 -0.21 11.93
C SER A 129 -6.25 0.24 12.42
N MET A 130 -5.53 -0.62 13.15
CA MET A 130 -4.15 -0.36 13.57
C MET A 130 -3.22 -0.19 12.37
N ALA A 131 -3.31 -1.09 11.38
CA ALA A 131 -2.50 -1.06 10.17
C ALA A 131 -2.68 0.24 9.39
N VAL A 132 -3.93 0.71 9.18
CA VAL A 132 -4.22 2.00 8.55
C VAL A 132 -3.65 3.16 9.35
N GLY A 133 -3.80 3.13 10.68
CA GLY A 133 -3.26 4.14 11.59
C GLY A 133 -1.74 4.26 11.48
N LYS A 134 -1.03 3.13 11.41
CA LYS A 134 0.43 3.10 11.24
C LYS A 134 0.84 3.44 9.81
N HIS A 135 0.09 3.00 8.79
CA HIS A 135 0.38 3.30 7.39
C HIS A 135 0.34 4.81 7.12
N ARG A 136 -0.64 5.52 7.71
CA ARG A 136 -0.68 7.00 7.69
C ARG A 136 0.61 7.64 8.20
N LYS A 137 1.21 7.11 9.26
CA LYS A 137 2.46 7.65 9.85
C LYS A 137 3.67 7.46 8.94
N LYS A 138 3.67 6.46 8.06
CA LYS A 138 4.78 6.15 7.12
C LYS A 138 4.96 7.20 6.03
N PHE A 139 3.91 7.99 5.76
CA PHE A 139 3.90 9.10 4.81
C PHE A 139 3.82 10.47 5.49
N GLY A 140 3.51 10.52 6.79
CA GLY A 140 3.31 11.76 7.53
C GLY A 140 4.55 12.34 8.22
N GLN A 141 5.75 11.82 7.95
CA GLN A 141 6.99 12.26 8.61
C GLN A 141 8.02 12.77 7.60
N GLU A 142 8.35 14.05 7.72
CA GLU A 142 9.36 14.71 6.88
C GLU A 142 10.71 14.00 6.95
N TYR A 143 11.38 13.95 5.80
CA TYR A 143 12.71 13.35 5.66
C TYR A 143 12.79 11.89 6.10
N THR A 144 11.68 11.15 6.14
CA THR A 144 11.68 9.69 6.36
C THR A 144 11.27 8.96 5.10
N ALA A 145 11.83 7.78 4.87
CA ALA A 145 11.45 6.89 3.79
C ALA A 145 11.46 5.43 4.28
N PRO A 146 10.52 5.05 5.17
CA PRO A 146 10.43 3.68 5.68
C PRO A 146 9.83 2.76 4.62
N VAL A 147 10.60 2.47 3.56
CA VAL A 147 10.11 1.83 2.33
C VAL A 147 9.60 0.42 2.61
N ASN A 148 10.28 -0.33 3.49
CA ASN A 148 9.87 -1.70 3.80
C ASN A 148 8.59 -1.73 4.62
N ALA A 149 8.45 -0.86 5.63
CA ALA A 149 7.20 -0.68 6.36
C ALA A 149 6.06 -0.21 5.45
N ARG A 150 6.34 0.59 4.40
CA ARG A 150 5.31 0.98 3.42
C ARG A 150 4.82 -0.23 2.63
N LYS A 151 5.72 -1.08 2.14
CA LYS A 151 5.38 -2.34 1.45
C LYS A 151 4.54 -3.26 2.31
N SER A 152 5.05 -3.63 3.48
CA SER A 152 4.35 -4.53 4.41
C SER A 152 3.03 -3.95 4.91
N GLY A 153 2.93 -2.63 5.05
CA GLY A 153 1.66 -1.97 5.36
C GLY A 153 0.61 -2.14 4.27
N ILE A 154 1.00 -1.97 3.01
CA ILE A 154 0.11 -2.23 1.85
C ILE A 154 -0.28 -3.72 1.84
N VAL A 155 0.69 -4.62 1.98
CA VAL A 155 0.45 -6.07 1.99
C VAL A 155 -0.53 -6.48 3.09
N LEU A 156 -0.33 -6.00 4.33
CA LEU A 156 -1.22 -6.31 5.45
C LEU A 156 -2.64 -5.81 5.20
N ILE A 157 -2.79 -4.56 4.73
CA ILE A 157 -4.10 -3.97 4.42
C ILE A 157 -4.81 -4.79 3.35
N LEU A 158 -4.14 -5.08 2.23
CA LEU A 158 -4.73 -5.84 1.12
C LEU A 158 -5.07 -7.27 1.54
N SER A 159 -4.18 -7.93 2.27
CA SER A 159 -4.39 -9.32 2.74
C SER A 159 -5.61 -9.43 3.64
N ILE A 160 -5.81 -8.49 4.58
CA ILE A 160 -7.00 -8.50 5.44
C ILE A 160 -8.26 -8.24 4.62
N LEU A 161 -8.26 -7.25 3.71
CA LEU A 161 -9.42 -6.94 2.87
C LEU A 161 -9.81 -8.12 1.97
N GLN A 162 -8.82 -8.81 1.39
CA GLN A 162 -9.01 -10.02 0.58
C GLN A 162 -9.56 -11.17 1.44
N TYR A 163 -8.99 -11.36 2.63
CA TYR A 163 -9.44 -12.41 3.56
C TYR A 163 -10.89 -12.19 4.02
N GLU A 164 -11.27 -10.94 4.33
CA GLU A 164 -12.64 -10.57 4.70
C GLU A 164 -13.60 -10.47 3.50
N ASN A 165 -13.13 -10.71 2.27
CA ASN A 165 -13.89 -10.56 1.04
C ASN A 165 -14.58 -9.17 0.93
N ALA A 166 -13.81 -8.11 1.24
CA ALA A 166 -14.27 -6.72 1.21
C ALA A 166 -14.38 -6.16 -0.22
N SER A 167 -15.17 -6.83 -1.06
CA SER A 167 -15.23 -6.65 -2.53
C SER A 167 -15.46 -5.21 -2.97
N GLU A 168 -16.36 -4.46 -2.31
CA GLU A 168 -16.60 -3.04 -2.66
C GLU A 168 -15.37 -2.16 -2.50
N VAL A 169 -14.52 -2.45 -1.50
CA VAL A 169 -13.33 -1.65 -1.19
C VAL A 169 -12.19 -2.07 -2.11
N LEU A 170 -12.02 -3.38 -2.30
CA LEU A 170 -11.05 -3.95 -3.22
C LEU A 170 -11.30 -3.47 -4.67
N ASP A 171 -12.56 -3.43 -5.11
CA ASP A 171 -12.95 -2.93 -6.43
C ASP A 171 -12.56 -1.45 -6.60
N ARG A 172 -12.79 -0.60 -5.58
CA ARG A 172 -12.36 0.80 -5.60
C ARG A 172 -10.85 0.96 -5.63
N ILE A 173 -10.11 0.16 -4.87
CA ILE A 173 -8.64 0.18 -4.88
C ILE A 173 -8.12 -0.25 -6.25
N CYS A 174 -8.62 -1.35 -6.81
CA CYS A 174 -8.21 -1.80 -8.13
C CYS A 174 -8.59 -0.79 -9.23
N GLY A 175 -9.80 -0.20 -9.15
CA GLY A 175 -10.24 0.83 -10.07
C GLY A 175 -9.34 2.07 -10.08
N TYR A 176 -8.88 2.49 -8.89
CA TYR A 176 -7.89 3.55 -8.77
C TYR A 176 -6.57 3.16 -9.44
N CYS A 177 -6.01 2.00 -9.11
CA CYS A 177 -4.76 1.54 -9.72
C CYS A 177 -4.86 1.45 -11.26
N THR A 178 -5.98 0.95 -11.78
CA THR A 178 -6.25 0.83 -13.21
C THR A 178 -6.32 2.20 -13.89
N LYS A 179 -7.06 3.15 -13.30
CA LYS A 179 -7.23 4.50 -13.84
C LYS A 179 -5.90 5.25 -13.95
N TYR A 180 -5.04 5.09 -12.95
CA TYR A 180 -3.76 5.80 -12.87
C TYR A 180 -2.56 4.96 -13.38
N ASN A 181 -2.82 3.82 -14.03
CA ASN A 181 -1.81 2.89 -14.54
C ASN A 181 -0.76 2.49 -13.48
N LEU A 182 -1.18 2.35 -12.23
CA LEU A 182 -0.34 1.90 -11.12
C LEU A 182 -0.35 0.37 -11.10
N ILE A 183 0.40 -0.24 -12.02
CA ILE A 183 0.49 -1.70 -12.20
C ILE A 183 1.71 -2.33 -11.53
N ASP A 184 2.66 -1.52 -11.05
CA ASP A 184 3.82 -1.98 -10.30
C ASP A 184 3.57 -1.77 -8.80
N PRO A 185 3.50 -2.83 -7.99
CA PRO A 185 3.26 -2.70 -6.56
C PRO A 185 4.38 -1.97 -5.81
N PHE A 186 5.59 -1.90 -6.36
CA PHE A 186 6.70 -1.13 -5.78
C PHE A 186 6.52 0.38 -5.99
N GLU A 187 5.88 0.81 -7.09
CA GLU A 187 5.56 2.22 -7.31
C GLU A 187 4.53 2.73 -6.28
N LEU A 188 3.57 1.88 -5.89
CA LEU A 188 2.58 2.20 -4.85
C LEU A 188 3.22 2.62 -3.52
N THR A 189 4.39 2.06 -3.20
CA THR A 189 5.09 2.30 -1.93
C THR A 189 5.62 3.72 -1.79
N HIS A 190 5.73 4.45 -2.90
CA HIS A 190 6.17 5.85 -2.94
C HIS A 190 5.05 6.80 -3.36
N ASN A 191 3.88 6.28 -3.76
CA ASN A 191 2.79 7.08 -4.28
C ASN A 191 1.93 7.64 -3.13
N GLU A 192 2.12 8.91 -2.81
CA GLU A 192 1.41 9.58 -1.73
C GLU A 192 -0.10 9.71 -2.00
N GLU A 193 -0.49 9.98 -3.25
CA GLU A 193 -1.90 10.11 -3.65
C GLU A 193 -2.64 8.77 -3.48
N PHE A 194 -2.02 7.68 -3.92
CA PHE A 194 -2.51 6.32 -3.69
C PHE A 194 -2.62 6.01 -2.20
N ASN A 195 -1.62 6.35 -1.39
CA ASN A 195 -1.67 6.14 0.05
C ASN A 195 -2.84 6.91 0.71
N GLN A 196 -3.04 8.18 0.34
CA GLN A 196 -4.17 8.97 0.83
C GLN A 196 -5.51 8.34 0.42
N PHE A 197 -5.62 7.86 -0.81
CA PHE A 197 -6.77 7.14 -1.32
C PHE A 197 -7.02 5.83 -0.55
N LEU A 198 -6.01 4.98 -0.41
CA LEU A 198 -6.06 3.71 0.32
C LEU A 198 -6.55 3.92 1.76
N ILE A 199 -5.94 4.88 2.47
CA ILE A 199 -6.35 5.23 3.84
C ILE A 199 -7.82 5.65 3.90
N LYS A 200 -8.27 6.48 2.95
CA LYS A 200 -9.66 6.97 2.91
C LYS A 200 -10.65 5.84 2.68
N GLU A 201 -10.41 4.97 1.70
CA GLU A 201 -11.32 3.87 1.36
C GLU A 201 -11.42 2.86 2.51
N VAL A 202 -10.28 2.49 3.10
CA VAL A 202 -10.27 1.53 4.21
C VAL A 202 -10.84 2.14 5.49
N SER A 203 -10.60 3.42 5.78
CA SER A 203 -11.23 4.09 6.92
C SER A 203 -12.76 4.15 6.78
N SER A 204 -13.25 4.34 5.56
CA SER A 204 -14.70 4.34 5.26
C SER A 204 -15.30 2.95 5.45
N TYR A 205 -14.60 1.90 5.02
CA TYR A 205 -14.97 0.51 5.28
C TYR A 205 -15.04 0.19 6.77
N LEU A 206 -14.04 0.63 7.54
CA LEU A 206 -13.99 0.45 9.00
C LEU A 206 -15.05 1.28 9.75
N SER A 207 -15.73 2.23 9.10
CA SER A 207 -16.79 3.03 9.74
C SER A 207 -18.19 2.46 9.53
N LYS A 208 -18.34 1.46 8.66
CA LYS A 208 -19.55 0.64 8.49
C LYS A 208 -19.61 -0.42 9.59
#